data_AF-A0A7N4NRL8-F1
#
_entry.id   AF-A0A7N4NRL8-F1
#
_cell.length_a   1.000
_cell.length_b   1.000
_cell.length_c   1.000
_cell.angle_alpha   90.00
_cell.angle_beta   90.00
_cell.angle_gamma   90.00
#
_symmetry.space_group_name_H-M   'P 1'
#
loop_
_entity.id
_entity.type
_entity.pdbx_description
1 polymer ?
#
loop_
_entity_poly.entity_id
_entity_poly.type
_entity_poly.pdbx_seq_one_letter_code
_entity_poly.pdbx_strand_id
1 'polypeptide(L)'
;MAALGRGGARLLQLTLALIKPDAVAHPLILEAIHEQILSSQLLIVRVRDLAWRREQCQRFYQEHAGRFFYQRLVEFMASGPMRAYILAHEDAVQLWRTLMGPTKVFRARYVAPDSIRGRFGLTDTRNTTHGSDSAASARREIAAFFPDFDERRWYQEEEPGLRCGPVYYDPEGGVHCPRPAAPASDLA
;
A
#
# COMPACT_ATOMS: atom_id res chain seq x y z
N MET A 1 -21.21 -0.21 -15.22
CA MET A 1 -21.37 -0.16 -13.74
C MET A 1 -21.66 -1.56 -13.24
N ALA A 2 -20.63 -2.42 -13.14
CA ALA A 2 -20.82 -3.79 -12.65
C ALA A 2 -20.88 -3.76 -11.11
N ALA A 3 -22.06 -4.00 -10.56
CA ALA A 3 -22.23 -4.24 -9.13
C ALA A 3 -21.66 -5.62 -8.81
N LEU A 4 -20.53 -5.66 -8.09
CA LEU A 4 -19.97 -6.90 -7.55
C LEU A 4 -20.83 -7.36 -6.38
N GLY A 5 -21.83 -8.19 -6.64
CA GLY A 5 -22.48 -8.98 -5.58
C GLY A 5 -21.52 -10.06 -5.10
N ARG A 6 -21.09 -10.01 -3.83
CA ARG A 6 -20.26 -11.06 -3.21
C ARG A 6 -21.04 -11.74 -2.07
N GLY A 7 -21.28 -13.04 -2.23
CA GLY A 7 -21.73 -13.90 -1.14
C GLY A 7 -20.66 -14.01 -0.05
N GLY A 8 -21.10 -13.97 1.22
CA GLY A 8 -20.30 -14.28 2.42
C GLY A 8 -18.89 -13.69 2.44
N ALA A 9 -18.76 -12.37 2.34
CA ALA A 9 -17.46 -11.72 2.17
C ALA A 9 -16.48 -12.04 3.33
N ARG A 10 -15.28 -12.55 2.98
CA ARG A 10 -14.17 -12.83 3.90
C ARG A 10 -13.63 -11.54 4.51
N LEU A 11 -13.18 -11.59 5.76
CA LEU A 11 -12.55 -10.45 6.43
C LEU A 11 -11.41 -9.87 5.58
N LEU A 12 -11.33 -8.54 5.49
CA LEU A 12 -10.27 -7.85 4.77
C LEU A 12 -8.93 -7.99 5.51
N GLN A 13 -7.89 -8.34 4.78
CA GLN A 13 -6.51 -8.28 5.24
C GLN A 13 -5.93 -6.89 4.97
N LEU A 14 -5.10 -6.40 5.88
CA LEU A 14 -4.32 -5.17 5.70
C LEU A 14 -2.88 -5.48 5.24
N THR A 15 -2.31 -4.61 4.42
CA THR A 15 -0.87 -4.60 4.08
C THR A 15 -0.34 -3.17 4.09
N LEU A 16 0.94 -3.01 4.41
CA LEU A 16 1.65 -1.78 4.10
C LEU A 16 2.05 -1.80 2.62
N ALA A 17 1.82 -0.69 1.92
CA ALA A 17 2.44 -0.37 0.65
C ALA A 17 3.25 0.91 0.80
N LEU A 18 4.52 0.87 0.43
CA LEU A 18 5.42 2.02 0.53
C LEU A 18 6.01 2.33 -0.83
N ILE A 19 5.81 3.55 -1.30
CA ILE A 19 6.42 4.12 -2.49
C ILE A 19 7.69 4.85 -2.07
N LYS A 20 8.82 4.42 -2.63
CA LYS A 20 10.16 4.81 -2.23
C LYS A 20 10.58 6.15 -2.85
N PRO A 21 11.66 6.78 -2.36
CA PRO A 21 12.04 8.12 -2.81
C PRO A 21 12.35 8.26 -4.29
N ASP A 22 12.83 7.20 -4.95
CA ASP A 22 13.06 7.19 -6.40
C ASP A 22 11.77 7.42 -7.20
N ALA A 23 10.65 6.87 -6.75
CA ALA A 23 9.36 7.02 -7.41
C ALA A 23 8.66 8.32 -7.01
N VAL A 24 8.71 8.70 -5.73
CA VAL A 24 8.08 9.94 -5.23
C VAL A 24 8.74 11.19 -5.82
N ALA A 25 10.04 11.15 -6.11
CA ALA A 25 10.74 12.25 -6.77
C ALA A 25 10.27 12.50 -8.22
N HIS A 26 9.49 11.59 -8.81
CA HIS A 26 8.97 11.67 -10.18
C HIS A 26 7.43 11.67 -10.18
N PRO A 27 6.77 12.85 -10.26
CA PRO A 27 5.31 12.96 -10.12
C PRO A 27 4.51 12.03 -11.03
N LEU A 28 4.92 11.87 -12.30
CA LEU A 28 4.24 10.99 -13.26
C LEU A 28 4.37 9.50 -12.89
N ILE A 29 5.48 9.09 -12.26
CA ILE A 29 5.64 7.72 -11.78
C ILE A 29 4.76 7.49 -10.55
N LEU A 30 4.74 8.45 -9.62
CA LEU A 30 3.89 8.40 -8.44
C LEU A 30 2.40 8.31 -8.81
N GLU A 31 1.96 9.13 -9.76
CA GLU A 31 0.60 9.12 -10.30
C GLU A 31 0.27 7.78 -10.96
N ALA A 32 1.15 7.28 -11.84
CA ALA A 32 0.95 5.98 -12.49
C ALA A 32 0.85 4.81 -11.50
N ILE A 33 1.64 4.81 -10.42
CA ILE A 33 1.54 3.79 -9.37
C ILE A 33 0.22 3.93 -8.60
N HIS A 34 -0.19 5.17 -8.30
CA HIS A 34 -1.45 5.42 -7.62
C HIS A 34 -2.65 4.94 -8.46
N GLU A 35 -2.66 5.22 -9.76
CA GLU A 35 -3.65 4.70 -10.70
C GLU A 35 -3.63 3.16 -10.78
N GLN A 36 -2.45 2.53 -10.73
CA GLN A 36 -2.35 1.07 -10.66
C GLN A 36 -2.96 0.49 -9.37
N ILE A 37 -2.87 1.21 -8.24
CA ILE A 37 -3.56 0.81 -7.01
C ILE A 37 -5.07 0.97 -7.17
N LEU A 38 -5.55 2.12 -7.66
CA LEU A 38 -6.98 2.40 -7.85
C LEU A 38 -7.67 1.47 -8.86
N SER A 39 -6.95 1.08 -9.91
CA SER A 39 -7.45 0.15 -10.93
C SER A 39 -7.33 -1.33 -10.52
N SER A 40 -6.72 -1.61 -9.37
CA SER A 40 -6.67 -2.94 -8.77
C SER A 40 -7.90 -3.21 -7.89
N GLN A 41 -7.92 -4.37 -7.22
CA GLN A 41 -8.95 -4.69 -6.22
C GLN A 41 -8.56 -4.24 -4.80
N LEU A 42 -7.45 -3.51 -4.65
CA LEU A 42 -7.00 -2.98 -3.37
C LEU A 42 -7.80 -1.72 -3.00
N LEU A 43 -8.31 -1.68 -1.78
CA LEU A 43 -8.88 -0.49 -1.18
C LEU A 43 -7.78 0.29 -0.47
N ILE A 44 -7.78 1.61 -0.61
CA ILE A 44 -6.88 2.50 0.12
C ILE A 44 -7.56 2.88 1.43
N VAL A 45 -7.01 2.43 2.56
CA VAL A 45 -7.57 2.70 3.89
C VAL A 45 -7.02 4.00 4.46
N ARG A 46 -5.71 4.21 4.34
CA ARG A 46 -5.03 5.46 4.72
C ARG A 46 -3.90 5.73 3.74
N VAL A 47 -3.56 7.00 3.58
CA VAL A 47 -2.40 7.48 2.83
C VAL A 47 -1.61 8.46 3.69
N ARG A 48 -0.28 8.46 3.57
CA ARG A 48 0.59 9.40 4.27
C ARG A 48 1.85 9.68 3.47
N ASP A 49 2.14 10.95 3.25
CA ASP A 49 3.46 11.40 2.82
C ASP A 49 4.37 11.66 4.02
N LEU A 50 5.62 11.22 3.92
CA LEU A 50 6.58 11.36 5.00
C LEU A 50 8.02 11.33 4.49
N ALA A 51 8.93 11.92 5.25
CA ALA A 51 10.36 11.77 5.06
C ALA A 51 10.98 11.33 6.39
N TRP A 52 11.74 10.24 6.37
CA TRP A 52 12.40 9.71 7.56
C TRP A 52 13.86 10.10 7.59
N ARG A 53 14.35 10.40 8.79
CA ARG A 53 15.78 10.53 9.05
C ARG A 53 16.45 9.15 9.06
N ARG A 54 17.77 9.15 8.91
CA ARG A 54 18.60 7.94 8.90
C ARG A 54 18.30 7.02 10.08
N GLU A 55 18.15 7.56 11.28
CA GLU A 55 17.92 6.76 12.49
C GLU A 55 16.58 6.01 12.46
N GLN A 56 15.55 6.63 11.88
CA GLN A 56 14.23 6.00 11.71
C GLN A 56 14.32 4.85 10.70
N CYS A 57 15.00 5.07 9.57
CA CYS A 57 15.27 4.03 8.58
C CYS A 57 16.09 2.86 9.15
N GLN A 58 17.10 3.13 9.99
CA GLN A 58 17.90 2.08 10.63
C GLN A 58 17.07 1.21 11.56
N ARG A 59 16.21 1.81 12.38
CA ARG A 59 15.29 1.07 13.27
C ARG A 59 14.34 0.19 12.45
N PHE A 60 13.77 0.75 11.38
CA PHE A 60 12.84 0.01 10.54
C PHE A 60 13.51 -1.17 9.81
N TYR A 61 14.69 -0.98 9.24
CA TYR A 61 15.42 -2.03 8.52
C TYR A 61 16.39 -2.83 9.39
N GLN A 62 16.23 -2.82 10.72
CA GLN A 62 17.17 -3.45 11.65
C GLN A 62 17.35 -4.95 11.40
N GLU A 63 16.31 -5.66 10.92
CA GLU A 63 16.39 -7.07 10.53
C GLU A 63 17.39 -7.34 9.38
N HIS A 64 17.84 -6.29 8.69
CA HIS A 64 18.85 -6.36 7.64
C HIS A 64 20.24 -5.89 8.09
N ALA A 65 20.42 -5.54 9.37
CA ALA A 65 21.71 -5.14 9.91
C ALA A 65 22.76 -6.24 9.64
N GLY A 66 23.97 -5.81 9.24
CA GLY A 66 25.06 -6.71 8.85
C GLY A 66 25.00 -7.24 7.41
N ARG A 67 23.90 -7.06 6.67
CA ARG A 67 23.87 -7.39 5.25
C ARG A 67 24.64 -6.36 4.43
N PHE A 68 25.33 -6.79 3.38
CA PHE A 68 26.18 -5.92 2.55
C PHE A 68 25.44 -4.71 1.94
N PHE A 69 24.12 -4.82 1.73
CA PHE A 69 23.29 -3.75 1.16
C PHE A 69 22.62 -2.85 2.20
N TYR A 70 22.78 -3.12 3.50
CA TYR A 70 22.04 -2.45 4.57
C TYR A 70 22.26 -0.92 4.59
N GLN A 71 23.52 -0.47 4.57
CA GLN A 71 23.82 0.96 4.61
C GLN A 71 23.24 1.69 3.39
N ARG A 72 23.39 1.11 2.20
CA ARG A 72 22.81 1.66 0.97
C ARG A 72 21.28 1.74 1.05
N LEU A 73 20.62 0.73 1.61
CA LEU A 73 19.18 0.74 1.80
C LEU A 73 18.74 1.85 2.75
N VAL A 74 19.39 1.98 3.91
CA VAL A 74 19.08 3.02 4.90
C VAL A 74 19.28 4.41 4.31
N GLU A 75 20.43 4.65 3.67
CA GLU A 75 20.76 5.96 3.09
C GLU A 75 19.81 6.33 1.96
N PHE A 76 19.44 5.36 1.12
CA PHE A 76 18.45 5.58 0.08
C PHE A 76 17.06 5.92 0.64
N MET A 77 16.59 5.17 1.64
CA MET A 77 15.27 5.41 2.22
C MET A 77 15.20 6.73 2.99
N ALA A 78 16.34 7.23 3.48
CA ALA A 78 16.47 8.55 4.11
C ALA A 78 16.77 9.70 3.13
N SER A 79 16.92 9.43 1.83
CA SER A 79 17.37 10.45 0.86
C SER A 79 16.28 11.40 0.40
N GLY A 80 15.02 11.18 0.80
CA GLY A 80 13.90 11.99 0.31
C GLY A 80 12.54 11.53 0.84
N PRO A 81 11.47 12.18 0.34
CA PRO A 81 10.10 11.83 0.71
C PRO A 81 9.69 10.46 0.19
N MET A 82 8.72 9.86 0.87
CA MET A 82 8.08 8.60 0.57
C MET A 82 6.57 8.77 0.68
N ARG A 83 5.82 7.87 0.05
CA ARG A 83 4.37 7.77 0.24
C ARG A 83 4.02 6.39 0.77
N ALA A 84 3.38 6.33 1.93
CA ALA A 84 2.87 5.10 2.52
C ALA A 84 1.36 5.02 2.32
N TYR A 85 0.88 3.80 2.12
CA TYR A 85 -0.54 3.45 2.10
C TYR A 85 -0.78 2.28 3.05
N ILE A 86 -1.91 2.32 3.75
CA ILE A 86 -2.54 1.12 4.28
C ILE A 86 -3.52 0.63 3.22
N LEU A 87 -3.32 -0.57 2.69
CA LEU A 87 -4.21 -1.17 1.69
C LEU A 87 -5.00 -2.33 2.28
N ALA A 88 -6.24 -2.49 1.85
CA ALA A 88 -7.14 -3.56 2.26
C ALA A 88 -7.68 -4.37 1.08
N HIS A 89 -7.77 -5.68 1.26
CA HIS A 89 -8.38 -6.66 0.36
C HIS A 89 -8.41 -8.01 1.10
N GLU A 90 -9.24 -8.98 0.71
CA GLU A 90 -9.24 -10.30 1.36
C GLU A 90 -7.83 -10.95 1.36
N ASP A 91 -7.06 -10.74 0.28
CA ASP A 91 -5.67 -11.19 0.09
C ASP A 91 -4.68 -10.03 -0.15
N ALA A 92 -4.78 -8.95 0.61
CA ALA A 92 -4.04 -7.71 0.37
C ALA A 92 -2.52 -7.87 0.24
N VAL A 93 -1.89 -8.66 1.12
CA VAL A 93 -0.44 -8.88 1.10
C VAL A 93 -0.03 -9.54 -0.22
N GLN A 94 -0.71 -10.61 -0.61
CA GLN A 94 -0.41 -11.33 -1.86
C GLN A 94 -0.67 -10.44 -3.08
N LEU A 95 -1.81 -9.74 -3.10
CA LEU A 95 -2.21 -8.90 -4.23
C LEU A 95 -1.25 -7.73 -4.44
N TRP A 96 -0.85 -7.03 -3.36
CA TRP A 96 0.14 -5.97 -3.44
C TRP A 96 1.50 -6.49 -3.91
N ARG A 97 1.94 -7.65 -3.42
CA ARG A 97 3.21 -8.27 -3.85
C ARG A 97 3.21 -8.64 -5.33
N THR A 98 2.07 -9.13 -5.85
CA THR A 98 1.90 -9.38 -7.28
C THR A 98 1.99 -8.09 -8.09
N LEU A 99 1.31 -7.03 -7.65
CA LEU A 99 1.34 -5.72 -8.33
C LEU A 99 2.74 -5.09 -8.34
N MET A 100 3.48 -5.23 -7.24
CA MET A 100 4.88 -4.82 -7.16
C MET A 100 5.78 -5.60 -8.13
N GLY A 101 5.56 -6.91 -8.25
CA GLY A 101 6.41 -7.81 -9.01
C GLY A 101 7.69 -8.25 -8.28
N PRO A 102 8.55 -9.06 -8.92
CA PRO A 102 9.78 -9.58 -8.32
C PRO A 102 10.71 -8.48 -7.78
N THR A 103 11.35 -8.73 -6.64
CA THR A 103 12.29 -7.77 -6.01
C THR A 103 13.45 -7.37 -6.92
N LYS A 104 13.96 -8.33 -7.71
CA LYS A 104 15.05 -8.12 -8.66
C LYS A 104 14.49 -7.50 -9.94
N VAL A 105 14.87 -6.26 -10.23
CA VAL A 105 14.30 -5.47 -11.33
C VAL A 105 14.49 -6.15 -12.68
N PHE A 106 15.67 -6.73 -12.95
CA PHE A 106 15.91 -7.46 -14.20
C PHE A 106 14.93 -8.62 -14.39
N ARG A 107 14.62 -9.35 -13.30
CA ARG A 107 13.66 -10.45 -13.33
C ARG A 107 12.25 -9.92 -13.50
N ALA A 108 11.88 -8.84 -12.82
CA ALA A 108 10.58 -8.20 -12.95
C ALA A 108 10.32 -7.77 -14.41
N ARG A 109 11.28 -7.12 -15.05
CA ARG A 109 11.21 -6.74 -16.48
C ARG A 109 10.97 -7.92 -17.40
N TYR A 110 11.50 -9.09 -17.08
CA TYR A 110 11.37 -10.28 -17.91
C TYR A 110 10.06 -11.04 -17.66
N VAL A 111 9.69 -11.29 -16.40
CA VAL A 111 8.55 -12.17 -16.06
C VAL A 111 7.24 -11.42 -15.82
N ALA A 112 7.31 -10.13 -15.51
CA ALA A 112 6.16 -9.30 -15.16
C ALA A 112 6.42 -7.83 -15.57
N PRO A 113 6.61 -7.54 -16.87
CA PRO A 113 6.99 -6.20 -17.35
C PRO A 113 6.02 -5.11 -16.93
N ASP A 114 4.73 -5.42 -16.79
CA ASP A 114 3.68 -4.47 -16.38
C ASP A 114 3.58 -4.23 -14.87
N SER A 115 4.31 -5.03 -14.07
CA SER A 115 4.42 -4.79 -12.62
C SER A 115 5.14 -3.48 -12.33
N ILE A 116 4.91 -2.92 -11.14
CA ILE A 116 5.51 -1.63 -10.75
C ILE A 116 7.05 -1.68 -10.87
N ARG A 117 7.68 -2.76 -10.39
CA ARG A 117 9.14 -2.94 -10.49
C ARG A 117 9.62 -3.21 -11.91
N GLY A 118 8.80 -3.87 -12.72
CA GLY A 118 9.10 -4.08 -14.14
C GLY A 118 9.16 -2.76 -14.91
N ARG A 119 8.13 -1.91 -14.71
CA ARG A 119 7.98 -0.63 -15.40
C ARG A 119 8.96 0.44 -14.91
N PHE A 120 9.11 0.58 -13.59
CA PHE A 120 9.74 1.76 -12.99
C PHE A 120 11.00 1.46 -12.17
N GLY A 121 11.28 0.19 -11.89
CA GLY A 121 12.45 -0.19 -11.10
C GLY A 121 13.76 0.17 -11.81
N LEU A 122 14.73 0.69 -11.05
CA LEU A 122 16.05 1.05 -11.55
C LEU A 122 17.11 0.01 -11.17
N THR A 123 17.13 -0.40 -9.90
CA THR A 123 18.09 -1.38 -9.34
C THR A 123 17.41 -2.19 -8.25
N ASP A 124 18.07 -3.21 -7.71
CA ASP A 124 17.52 -4.03 -6.62
C ASP A 124 17.19 -3.23 -5.34
N THR A 125 17.94 -2.15 -5.06
CA THR A 125 17.66 -1.27 -3.91
C THR A 125 16.66 -0.17 -4.27
N ARG A 126 16.80 0.42 -5.47
CA ARG A 126 15.90 1.42 -6.06
C ARG A 126 14.90 0.74 -6.98
N ASN A 127 14.04 -0.07 -6.38
CA ASN A 127 13.00 -0.83 -7.05
C ASN A 127 11.61 -0.25 -6.77
N THR A 128 11.51 1.07 -6.53
CA THR A 128 10.24 1.82 -6.51
C THR A 128 9.34 1.56 -5.30
N THR A 129 9.21 0.32 -4.81
CA THR A 129 8.20 -0.06 -3.81
C THR A 129 8.70 -1.05 -2.77
N HIS A 130 8.10 -0.97 -1.58
CA HIS A 130 8.16 -1.97 -0.51
C HIS A 130 6.74 -2.43 -0.14
N GLY A 131 6.64 -3.64 0.35
CA GLY A 131 5.40 -4.18 0.88
C GLY A 131 5.68 -5.33 1.83
N SER A 132 4.76 -5.51 2.76
CA SER A 132 4.80 -6.54 3.78
C SER A 132 4.84 -7.95 3.15
N ASP A 133 5.41 -8.91 3.87
CA ASP A 133 5.52 -10.31 3.42
C ASP A 133 4.50 -11.24 4.07
N SER A 134 3.86 -10.77 5.14
CA SER A 134 2.92 -11.52 5.97
C SER A 134 1.99 -10.56 6.71
N ALA A 135 0.87 -11.05 7.22
CA ALA A 135 -0.01 -10.25 8.08
C ALA A 135 0.70 -9.75 9.35
N ALA A 136 1.61 -10.57 9.91
CA ALA A 136 2.40 -10.20 11.07
C ALA A 136 3.39 -9.07 10.77
N SER A 137 4.07 -9.09 9.62
CA SER A 137 4.95 -7.98 9.22
C SER A 137 4.11 -6.74 8.89
N ALA A 138 2.97 -6.90 8.20
CA ALA A 138 2.06 -5.80 7.89
C ALA A 138 1.63 -5.04 9.14
N ARG A 139 1.20 -5.72 10.20
CA ARG A 139 0.83 -5.09 11.46
C ARG A 139 1.98 -4.27 12.07
N ARG A 140 3.19 -4.83 12.13
CA ARG A 140 4.37 -4.13 12.68
C ARG A 140 4.75 -2.92 11.83
N GLU A 141 4.74 -3.09 10.51
CA GLU A 141 5.12 -2.06 9.55
C GLU A 141 4.09 -0.92 9.52
N ILE A 142 2.79 -1.23 9.52
CA ILE A 142 1.71 -0.23 9.60
C ILE A 142 1.86 0.61 10.87
N ALA A 143 2.08 -0.01 12.02
CA ALA A 143 2.29 0.73 13.28
C ALA A 143 3.52 1.66 13.23
N ALA A 144 4.56 1.32 12.47
CA ALA A 144 5.74 2.17 12.30
C ALA A 144 5.46 3.40 11.41
N PHE A 145 4.65 3.26 10.35
CA PHE A 145 4.34 4.35 9.41
C PHE A 145 3.09 5.16 9.79
N PHE A 146 2.16 4.57 10.52
CA PHE A 146 0.88 5.13 10.95
C PHE A 146 0.68 4.88 12.45
N PRO A 147 1.43 5.57 13.33
CA PRO A 147 1.35 5.35 14.78
C PRO A 147 -0.03 5.69 15.36
N ASP A 148 -0.79 6.55 14.69
CA ASP A 148 -2.13 6.96 15.09
C ASP A 148 -3.24 6.03 14.54
N PHE A 149 -2.88 4.99 13.78
CA PHE A 149 -3.84 4.04 13.23
C PHE A 149 -4.12 2.90 14.22
N ASP A 150 -5.35 2.86 14.74
CA ASP A 150 -5.84 1.75 15.55
C ASP A 150 -6.47 0.67 14.67
N GLU A 151 -5.68 -0.37 14.40
CA GLU A 151 -6.10 -1.53 13.60
C GLU A 151 -7.34 -2.23 14.20
N ARG A 152 -7.44 -2.34 15.53
CA ARG A 152 -8.57 -3.04 16.16
C ARG A 152 -9.85 -2.26 15.97
N ARG A 153 -9.78 -0.95 16.18
CA ARG A 153 -10.90 -0.05 15.96
C ARG A 153 -11.33 -0.04 14.49
N TRP A 154 -10.38 -0.02 13.56
CA TRP A 154 -10.67 -0.10 12.13
C TRP A 154 -11.46 -1.37 11.78
N TYR A 155 -11.05 -2.53 12.30
CA TYR A 155 -11.77 -3.79 12.09
C TYR A 155 -13.20 -3.81 12.66
N GLN A 156 -13.46 -3.04 13.71
CA GLN A 156 -14.77 -2.97 14.36
C GLN A 156 -15.71 -1.97 13.69
N GLU A 157 -15.18 -0.80 13.29
CA GLU A 157 -15.98 0.36 12.87
C GLU A 157 -16.01 0.56 11.34
N GLU A 158 -14.88 0.33 10.65
CA GLU A 158 -14.73 0.71 9.24
C GLU A 158 -14.75 -0.51 8.29
N GLU A 159 -14.08 -1.60 8.67
CA GLU A 159 -13.96 -2.81 7.84
C GLU A 159 -15.31 -3.38 7.38
N PRO A 160 -16.35 -3.49 8.23
CA PRO A 160 -17.61 -4.09 7.81
C PRO A 160 -18.28 -3.31 6.67
N GLY A 161 -18.17 -1.98 6.69
CA GLY A 161 -18.71 -1.11 5.65
C GLY A 161 -17.95 -1.24 4.33
N LEU A 162 -16.63 -1.40 4.40
CA LEU A 162 -15.77 -1.60 3.22
C LEU A 162 -15.92 -3.00 2.62
N ARG A 163 -16.27 -4.00 3.43
CA ARG A 163 -16.43 -5.39 3.00
C ARG A 163 -17.80 -5.68 2.40
N CYS A 164 -18.87 -5.14 2.97
CA CYS A 164 -20.24 -5.56 2.67
C CYS A 164 -21.03 -4.56 1.79
N GLY A 165 -20.47 -3.39 1.49
CA GLY A 165 -21.17 -2.31 0.78
C GLY A 165 -20.47 -1.83 -0.50
N PRO A 166 -21.16 -1.04 -1.35
CA PRO A 166 -20.51 -0.34 -2.44
C PRO A 166 -19.50 0.66 -1.87
N VAL A 167 -18.25 0.58 -2.33
CA VAL A 167 -17.15 1.46 -1.92
C VAL A 167 -16.89 2.47 -3.03
N TYR A 168 -16.52 3.70 -2.67
CA TYR A 168 -16.05 4.71 -3.61
C TYR A 168 -14.71 5.28 -3.15
N TYR A 169 -13.92 5.77 -4.09
CA TYR A 169 -12.69 6.50 -3.80
C TYR A 169 -13.01 7.98 -3.57
N ASP A 170 -12.63 8.51 -2.41
CA ASP A 170 -12.66 9.93 -2.09
C ASP A 170 -11.31 10.56 -2.48
N PRO A 171 -11.24 11.38 -3.54
CA PRO A 171 -9.99 11.99 -3.99
C PRO A 171 -9.46 13.05 -3.02
N GLU A 172 -10.29 13.68 -2.19
CA GLU A 172 -9.84 14.68 -1.21
C GLU A 172 -9.15 14.00 -0.02
N GLY A 173 -9.76 12.95 0.54
CA GLY A 173 -9.17 12.14 1.59
C GLY A 173 -8.09 11.17 1.12
N GLY A 174 -8.04 10.87 -0.19
CA GLY A 174 -7.14 9.90 -0.77
C GLY A 174 -7.40 8.46 -0.30
N VAL A 175 -8.64 8.15 0.09
CA VAL A 175 -9.04 6.88 0.70
C VAL A 175 -10.33 6.34 0.10
N HIS A 176 -10.57 5.06 0.29
CA HIS A 176 -11.82 4.40 -0.06
C HIS A 176 -12.78 4.46 1.12
N CYS A 177 -14.01 4.87 0.85
CA CYS A 177 -15.07 5.03 1.84
C CYS A 177 -16.28 4.14 1.49
N PRO A 178 -16.97 3.56 2.49
CA PRO A 178 -18.28 2.96 2.26
C PRO A 178 -19.23 4.04 1.73
N ARG A 179 -20.01 3.74 0.70
CA ARG A 179 -21.06 4.66 0.26
C ARG A 179 -22.10 4.79 1.38
N PRO A 180 -22.54 6.01 1.74
CA PRO A 180 -23.64 6.19 2.66
C PRO A 180 -24.87 5.42 2.16
N ALA A 181 -25.60 4.78 3.08
CA ALA A 181 -26.94 4.30 2.73
C ALA A 181 -27.73 5.49 2.16
N ALA A 182 -28.39 5.31 1.02
CA ALA A 182 -29.28 6.35 0.52
C ALA A 182 -30.26 6.73 1.65
N PRO A 183 -30.52 8.03 1.89
CA PRO A 183 -31.59 8.39 2.82
C PRO A 183 -32.85 7.68 2.34
N ALA A 184 -33.56 7.04 3.27
CA ALA A 184 -34.85 6.43 2.96
C ALA A 184 -35.68 7.49 2.25
N SER A 185 -35.97 7.29 0.97
CA SER A 185 -36.89 8.17 0.27
C SER A 185 -38.21 7.99 1.00
N ASP A 186 -38.67 9.02 1.70
CA ASP A 186 -40.05 9.15 2.11
C ASP A 186 -40.89 9.15 0.84
N LEU A 187 -41.28 7.95 0.40
CA LEU A 187 -42.34 7.75 -0.58
C LEU A 187 -43.65 8.06 0.13
N ALA A 188 -43.99 9.35 0.12
CA ALA A 188 -45.34 9.84 0.28
C ALA A 188 -46.18 9.54 -0.97
#